data_AF-A0A174TL77-F1
#
_entry.id   AF-A0A174TL77-F1
#
_cell.length_a   1.000
_cell.length_b   1.000
_cell.length_c   1.000
_cell.angle_alpha   90.00
_cell.angle_beta   90.00
_cell.angle_gamma   90.00
#
_symmetry.space_group_name_H-M   'P 1'
#
loop_
_entity.id
_entity.type
_entity.pdbx_description
1 polymer ?
#
loop_
_entity_poly.entity_id
_entity_poly.type
_entity_poly.pdbx_seq_one_letter_code
_entity_poly.pdbx_strand_id
1 'polypeptide(L)' 'MLNIDMSRFKNYGLWVAIAALIPMVLKGFNIDILPDNYQEVINAVLAILVMLGIISNPTTDNKGFIDDKTDLNNKEIEK' A
#
# COMPACT_ATOMS: atom_id res chain seq x y z
N MET A 1 31.99 7.75 -12.96
CA MET A 1 30.75 7.54 -13.75
C MET A 1 29.72 6.90 -12.81
N LEU A 2 28.66 7.61 -12.44
CA LEU A 2 27.61 7.05 -11.58
C LEU A 2 26.87 5.97 -12.37
N ASN A 3 27.04 4.73 -11.98
CA ASN A 3 26.34 3.60 -12.60
C ASN A 3 24.96 3.51 -11.92
N ILE A 4 23.96 4.18 -12.50
CA ILE A 4 22.60 4.12 -11.98
C ILE A 4 22.01 2.76 -12.32
N ASP A 5 21.90 1.91 -11.31
CA ASP A 5 21.22 0.63 -11.45
C ASP A 5 19.73 0.87 -11.70
N MET A 6 19.31 0.62 -12.93
CA MET A 6 17.94 0.79 -13.44
C MET A 6 16.96 -0.19 -12.78
N SER A 7 17.44 -1.25 -12.11
CA SER A 7 16.61 -2.23 -11.41
C SER A 7 15.71 -1.61 -10.34
N ARG A 8 16.09 -0.46 -9.78
CA ARG A 8 15.29 0.29 -8.80
C ARG A 8 13.93 0.73 -9.36
N PHE A 9 13.83 1.05 -10.65
CA PHE A 9 12.58 1.48 -11.28
C PHE A 9 11.60 0.33 -11.51
N LYS A 10 12.01 -0.92 -11.26
CA LYS A 10 11.11 -2.08 -11.26
C LYS A 10 10.37 -2.26 -9.93
N ASN A 11 10.73 -1.50 -8.89
CA ASN A 11 10.10 -1.60 -7.58
C ASN A 11 8.74 -0.87 -7.56
N TYR A 12 7.64 -1.57 -7.31
CA TYR A 12 6.30 -0.97 -7.22
C TYR A 12 6.16 0.05 -6.08
N GLY A 13 6.81 -0.19 -4.93
CA GLY A 13 6.82 0.75 -3.82
C GLY A 13 7.47 2.09 -4.17
N LEU A 14 8.48 2.08 -5.07
CA LEU A 14 9.06 3.33 -5.58
C LEU A 14 8.01 4.14 -6.35
N TRP A 15 7.24 3.51 -7.24
CA TRP A 15 6.21 4.21 -8.01
C TRP A 15 5.06 4.69 -7.14
N VAL A 16 4.67 3.95 -6.12
CA VAL A 16 3.69 4.41 -5.11
C VAL A 16 4.21 5.65 -4.39
N ALA A 17 5.49 5.66 -3.98
CA ALA A 17 6.09 6.82 -3.34
C ALA A 17 6.17 8.05 -4.27
N ILE A 18 6.53 7.84 -5.55
CA ILE A 18 6.53 8.89 -6.57
C ILE A 18 5.11 9.44 -6.78
N ALA A 19 4.11 8.57 -6.88
CA ALA A 19 2.72 8.97 -7.04
C ALA A 19 2.20 9.78 -5.84
N ALA A 20 2.61 9.44 -4.61
CA ALA A 20 2.28 10.22 -3.42
C ALA A 20 3.02 11.57 -3.33
N LEU A 21 4.25 11.63 -3.86
CA LEU A 21 5.06 12.85 -3.85
C LEU A 21 4.46 13.95 -4.74
N ILE A 22 3.90 13.59 -5.89
CA ILE A 22 3.33 14.55 -6.86
C ILE A 22 2.28 15.47 -6.20
N PRO A 23 1.16 14.97 -5.64
CA PRO A 23 0.15 15.83 -5.02
C PRO A 23 0.68 16.55 -3.78
N MET A 24 1.63 15.97 -3.04
CA MET A 24 2.28 16.64 -1.91
C MET A 24 3.04 17.88 -2.35
N VAL A 25 3.82 17.78 -3.43
CA VAL A 25 4.56 18.89 -4.04
C VAL A 25 3.59 19.94 -4.58
N LEU A 26 2.58 19.52 -5.34
CA LEU A 26 1.58 20.43 -5.92
C LEU A 26 0.85 21.24 -4.85
N LYS A 27 0.40 20.59 -3.78
CA LYS A 27 -0.24 21.26 -2.64
C LYS A 27 0.73 22.16 -1.89
N GLY A 28 1.99 21.73 -1.71
CA GLY A 28 3.03 22.53 -1.05
C GLY A 28 3.36 23.83 -1.79
N PHE A 29 3.28 23.82 -3.11
CA PHE A 29 3.48 25.01 -3.96
C PHE A 29 2.18 25.80 -4.23
N ASN A 30 1.05 25.44 -3.60
CA ASN A 30 -0.27 26.05 -3.82
C ASN A 30 -0.69 26.04 -5.31
N ILE A 31 -0.35 24.97 -6.03
CA ILE A 31 -0.76 24.79 -7.42
C ILE A 31 -2.13 24.12 -7.43
N ASP A 32 -3.15 24.89 -7.80
CA ASP A 32 -4.57 24.52 -7.72
C ASP A 32 -5.04 23.65 -8.90
N ILE A 33 -4.25 22.64 -9.24
CA ILE A 33 -4.58 21.65 -10.29
C ILE A 33 -5.24 20.39 -9.73
N LEU A 34 -5.30 20.26 -8.40
CA LEU A 34 -5.96 19.13 -7.74
C LEU A 34 -7.47 19.42 -7.63
N PRO A 35 -8.33 18.42 -7.83
CA PRO A 35 -9.77 18.58 -7.61
C PRO A 35 -10.11 18.95 -6.17
N ASP A 36 -11.19 19.72 -5.97
CA ASP A 36 -11.67 20.11 -4.63
C ASP A 36 -11.97 18.91 -3.72
N ASN A 37 -12.40 17.78 -4.31
CA ASN A 37 -12.70 16.55 -3.59
C ASN A 37 -11.48 15.65 -3.35
N TYR A 38 -10.26 16.10 -3.66
CA TYR A 38 -9.05 15.30 -3.52
C TYR A 38 -8.89 14.73 -2.11
N GLN A 39 -9.11 15.54 -1.07
CA GLN A 39 -8.98 15.11 0.32
C GLN A 39 -10.00 14.04 0.69
N GLU A 40 -11.23 14.14 0.17
CA GLU A 40 -12.30 13.18 0.44
C GLU A 40 -12.00 11.82 -0.20
N VAL A 41 -11.52 11.83 -1.45
CA VAL A 41 -11.11 10.62 -2.17
C VAL A 41 -9.95 9.92 -1.45
N ILE A 42 -8.91 10.66 -1.05
CA ILE A 42 -7.78 10.09 -0.31
C ILE A 42 -8.22 9.54 1.04
N ASN A 43 -9.06 10.26 1.78
CA ASN A 43 -9.58 9.79 3.07
C ASN A 43 -10.42 8.50 2.90
N ALA A 44 -11.23 8.40 1.85
CA ALA A 44 -12.00 7.19 1.57
C ALA A 44 -11.10 5.98 1.28
N VAL A 45 -10.06 6.17 0.46
CA VAL A 45 -9.06 5.13 0.20
C VAL A 45 -8.35 4.72 1.49
N LEU A 46 -7.88 5.68 2.29
CA LEU A 46 -7.22 5.41 3.58
C LEU A 46 -8.15 4.67 4.55
N ALA A 47 -9.43 5.02 4.61
CA ALA A 47 -10.40 4.34 5.46
C ALA A 47 -10.55 2.85 5.07
N ILE A 48 -10.60 2.54 3.78
CA ILE A 48 -10.62 1.16 3.29
C ILE A 48 -9.33 0.44 3.68
N LEU A 49 -8.16 1.06 3.49
CA LEU A 49 -6.88 0.47 3.86
C LEU A 49 -6.78 0.21 5.37
N VAL A 50 -7.26 1.12 6.21
CA VAL A 50 -7.32 0.95 7.66
C VAL A 50 -8.23 -0.22 8.03
N MET A 51 -9.41 -0.32 7.41
CA MET A 51 -10.33 -1.44 7.63
C MET A 51 -9.70 -2.77 7.24
N LEU A 52 -9.03 -2.84 6.09
CA LEU A 52 -8.29 -4.03 5.66
C LEU A 52 -7.18 -4.40 6.65
N GLY A 53 -6.47 -3.41 7.19
CA GLY A 53 -5.45 -3.63 8.22
C GLY A 53 -6.02 -4.13 9.56
N ILE A 54 -7.22 -3.72 9.93
CA ILE A 54 -7.91 -4.21 11.13
C ILE A 54 -8.39 -5.65 10.93
N ILE A 55 -8.86 -5.99 9.73
CA ILE A 55 -9.38 -7.33 9.41
C ILE A 55 -8.25 -8.34 9.20
N SER A 56 -7.10 -7.91 8.66
CA SER A 56 -5.95 -8.80 8.43
C SER A 56 -5.41 -9.38 9.74
N ASN A 57 -5.02 -10.65 9.72
CA ASN A 57 -4.49 -11.35 10.87
C ASN A 57 -3.13 -10.74 11.29
N PRO A 58 -2.99 -10.18 12.51
CA PRO A 58 -1.75 -9.54 12.94
C PRO A 58 -0.60 -10.53 13.18
N THR A 59 -0.87 -11.84 13.19
CA THR A 59 0.14 -12.88 13.40
C THR A 59 0.55 -13.57 12.11
N THR A 60 0.21 -13.03 10.95
CA THR A 60 0.60 -13.63 9.67
C THR A 60 2.07 -13.33 9.32
N ASP A 61 2.76 -14.32 8.74
CA ASP A 61 4.13 -14.15 8.22
C ASP A 61 4.15 -13.51 6.81
N ASN A 62 2.99 -13.34 6.19
CA ASN A 62 2.85 -12.73 4.87
C ASN A 62 2.95 -11.20 4.90
N LYS A 63 3.30 -10.63 3.74
CA LYS A 63 3.47 -9.18 3.58
C LYS A 63 2.16 -8.49 3.20
N GLY A 64 1.88 -7.35 3.84
CA GLY A 64 0.72 -6.50 3.51
C GLY A 64 -0.55 -6.99 4.20
N PHE A 65 -1.69 -6.90 3.50
CA PHE A 65 -3.00 -7.31 4.02
C PHE A 65 -3.37 -8.77 3.68
N ILE A 66 -2.36 -9.60 3.38
CA ILE A 66 -2.56 -11.01 2.96
C ILE A 66 -2.32 -11.90 4.17
N ASP A 67 -3.28 -12.78 4.47
CA ASP A 67 -3.15 -13.78 5.54
C ASP A 67 -2.50 -15.08 5.04
N ASP A 68 -1.91 -15.83 5.98
CA ASP A 68 -1.40 -17.18 5.74
C ASP A 68 -2.50 -18.14 5.30
N LYS A 69 -2.17 -18.95 4.30
CA LYS A 69 -3.02 -20.06 3.90
C LYS A 69 -3.03 -21.06 5.04
N THR A 70 -4.19 -21.26 5.67
CA THR A 70 -4.38 -22.35 6.61
C THR A 70 -4.52 -23.65 5.82
N ASP A 71 -3.50 -24.50 5.85
CA ASP A 71 -3.58 -25.87 5.32
C ASP A 71 -4.53 -26.69 6.21
N LEU A 72 -5.83 -26.63 5.90
CA LEU A 72 -6.91 -27.29 6.65
C LEU A 72 -6.81 -28.83 6.69
N ASN A 73 -5.88 -29.45 5.98
CA ASN A 73 -5.80 -30.90 5.80
C ASN A 73 -5.11 -31.67 6.94
N ASN A 74 -4.48 -30.99 7.91
CA ASN A 74 -3.67 -31.68 8.93
C ASN A 74 -4.35 -31.84 10.31
N LYS A 75 -5.62 -31.40 10.47
CA LYS A 75 -6.35 -31.46 11.75
C LYS A 75 -7.23 -32.71 11.94
N GLU A 76 -7.44 -33.53 10.91
CA GLU A 76 -8.29 -34.73 11.01
C GLU A 76 -7.54 -36.02 11.42
N ILE A 77 -6.21 -36.01 11.46
CA ILE A 77 -5.41 -37.23 11.68
C ILE A 77 -5.06 -37.47 13.18
N GLU A 78 -5.28 -36.48 14.07
CA GLU A 78 -4.92 -36.58 15.49
C GLU A 78 -6.11 -36.76 16.46
N LYS A 79 -7.28 -37.24 16.01
CA LYS A 79 -8.42 -37.53 16.90
C LYS A 79 -8.71 -39.02 17.06
#